data_AF-A0A942C4F9-F1
#
_entry.id   AF-A0A942C4F9-F1
#
_cell.length_a   1.000
_cell.length_b   1.000
_cell.length_c   1.000
_cell.angle_alpha   90.00
_cell.angle_beta   90.00
_cell.angle_gamma   90.00
#
_symmetry.space_group_name_H-M   'P 1'
#
loop_
_entity.id
_entity.type
_entity.pdbx_description
1 polymer ?
#
loop_
_entity_poly.entity_id
_entity_poly.type
_entity_poly.pdbx_seq_one_letter_code
_entity_poly.pdbx_strand_id
1 'polypeptide(L)'
;MIAETLVETPVATGIVRRTDRGLCVANTRISLYLIMDYLKAGWTPQLIRHWLGLSEEEMSAVTNYISAHQSEFEAEYAEVVKKNEEREKFYRERARAVQTSTVKPNLAPEQAIALARLQALKRTGKY
;
A
#
# COMPACT_ATOMS: atom_id res chain seq x y z
N MET A 1 35.70 13.57 -2.61
CA MET A 1 35.40 12.94 -3.91
C MET A 1 34.98 11.50 -3.67
N ILE A 2 33.69 11.22 -3.57
CA ILE A 2 33.15 9.87 -3.73
C ILE A 2 31.88 10.08 -4.54
N ALA A 3 31.95 9.71 -5.82
CA ALA A 3 30.81 9.74 -6.73
C ALA A 3 29.86 8.62 -6.30
N GLU A 4 28.71 9.01 -5.75
CA GLU A 4 27.57 8.12 -5.56
C GLU A 4 27.02 7.80 -6.95
N THR A 5 27.45 6.66 -7.48
CA THR A 5 26.93 6.11 -8.74
C THR A 5 25.49 5.68 -8.48
N LEU A 6 24.55 6.60 -8.72
CA LEU A 6 23.15 6.30 -8.97
C LEU A 6 23.13 5.24 -10.08
N VAL A 7 22.76 4.02 -9.70
CA VAL A 7 22.43 2.96 -10.63
C VAL A 7 21.17 3.42 -11.37
N GLU A 8 21.36 4.13 -12.48
CA GLU A 8 20.31 4.37 -13.46
C GLU A 8 19.98 3.02 -14.11
N THR A 9 19.10 2.25 -13.50
CA THR A 9 18.40 1.20 -14.24
C THR A 9 17.55 1.90 -15.31
N PRO A 10 17.73 1.58 -16.61
CA PRO A 10 16.98 2.22 -17.67
C PRO A 10 15.49 1.94 -17.46
N VAL A 11 14.75 3.00 -17.14
CA VAL A 11 13.31 2.98 -16.95
C VAL A 11 12.68 2.74 -18.31
N ALA A 12 12.01 1.60 -18.47
CA ALA A 12 11.26 1.33 -19.68
C ALA A 12 10.19 2.42 -19.89
N THR A 13 10.28 3.11 -21.03
CA THR A 13 9.19 3.88 -21.61
C THR A 13 8.15 2.86 -22.10
N GLY A 14 7.22 2.48 -21.23
CA GLY A 14 6.28 1.40 -21.52
C GLY A 14 5.17 1.28 -20.48
N ILE A 15 4.31 0.28 -20.68
CA ILE A 15 3.16 -0.03 -19.83
C ILE A 15 3.57 -0.44 -18.40
N VAL A 16 4.77 -0.99 -18.18
CA VAL A 16 5.29 -1.27 -16.84
C VAL A 16 6.42 -0.30 -16.53
N ARG A 17 6.28 0.45 -15.42
CA ARG A 17 7.21 1.50 -15.00
C ARG A 17 7.64 1.30 -13.56
N ARG A 18 8.91 1.59 -13.28
CA ARG A 18 9.41 1.65 -11.90
C ARG A 18 9.20 3.05 -11.33
N THR A 19 8.65 3.10 -10.13
CA THR A 19 8.38 4.34 -9.36
C THR A 19 9.10 4.26 -8.02
N ASP A 20 9.04 5.35 -7.24
CA ASP A 20 9.46 5.41 -5.84
C ASP A 20 8.80 4.34 -4.95
N ARG A 21 7.67 3.77 -5.41
CA ARG A 21 6.88 2.75 -4.71
C ARG A 21 7.04 1.34 -5.29
N GLY A 22 7.92 1.16 -6.27
CA GLY A 22 8.14 -0.11 -6.96
C GLY A 22 7.54 -0.17 -8.37
N LEU A 23 7.35 -1.39 -8.87
CA LEU A 23 6.83 -1.66 -10.22
C LEU A 23 5.32 -1.41 -10.32
N CYS A 24 4.92 -0.53 -11.23
CA CYS A 24 3.54 -0.10 -11.44
C CYS A 24 3.15 -0.15 -12.93
N VAL A 25 1.85 -0.31 -13.19
CA VAL A 25 1.29 -0.13 -14.54
C VAL A 25 1.23 1.37 -14.87
N ALA A 26 1.65 1.75 -16.06
CA ALA A 26 1.75 3.12 -16.54
C ALA A 26 0.40 3.83 -16.44
N ASN A 27 0.44 5.12 -16.11
CA ASN A 27 -0.76 5.95 -15.91
C ASN A 27 -1.71 5.47 -14.81
N THR A 28 -1.33 4.45 -14.03
CA THR A 28 -2.08 3.98 -12.88
C THR A 28 -1.20 3.99 -11.62
N ARG A 29 -1.85 3.87 -10.46
CA ARG A 29 -1.17 3.57 -9.19
C ARG A 29 -1.24 2.08 -8.83
N ILE A 30 -1.50 1.22 -9.82
CA ILE A 30 -1.65 -0.22 -9.63
C ILE A 30 -0.25 -0.85 -9.67
N SER A 31 0.17 -1.45 -8.57
CA SER A 31 1.44 -2.16 -8.50
C SER A 31 1.33 -3.56 -9.08
N LEU A 32 2.43 -4.05 -9.65
CA LEU A 32 2.50 -5.44 -10.11
C LEU A 32 2.39 -6.42 -8.94
N TYR A 33 2.83 -6.02 -7.73
CA TYR A 33 2.69 -6.83 -6.52
C TYR A 33 1.21 -7.07 -6.16
N LEU A 34 0.33 -6.06 -6.35
CA LEU A 34 -1.11 -6.22 -6.14
C LEU A 34 -1.72 -7.22 -7.14
N ILE A 35 -1.30 -7.15 -8.41
CA ILE A 35 -1.72 -8.11 -9.44
C ILE A 35 -1.27 -9.52 -9.07
N MET A 36 -0.03 -9.67 -8.57
CA MET A 36 0.50 -10.94 -8.10
C MET A 36 -0.28 -11.51 -6.90
N ASP A 37 -0.70 -10.65 -5.96
CA ASP A 37 -1.54 -11.07 -4.83
C ASP A 37 -2.87 -11.69 -5.32
N TYR A 38 -3.52 -11.08 -6.32
CA TYR A 38 -4.73 -11.64 -6.91
C TYR A 38 -4.49 -12.92 -7.70
N LEU A 39 -3.40 -13.00 -8.46
CA LEU A 39 -3.02 -14.22 -9.17
C LEU A 39 -2.76 -15.38 -8.18
N LYS A 40 -2.06 -15.11 -7.08
CA LYS A 40 -1.84 -16.10 -6.00
C LYS A 40 -3.12 -16.46 -5.26
N ALA A 41 -4.09 -15.55 -5.18
CA ALA A 41 -5.43 -15.83 -4.67
C ALA A 41 -6.31 -16.65 -5.65
N GLY A 42 -5.78 -17.04 -6.81
CA GLY A 42 -6.47 -17.88 -7.80
C GLY A 42 -7.40 -17.11 -8.74
N TRP A 43 -7.27 -15.79 -8.82
CA TRP A 43 -8.11 -14.98 -9.70
C TRP A 43 -7.65 -15.12 -11.15
N THR A 44 -8.60 -15.17 -12.08
CA THR A 44 -8.27 -15.19 -13.50
C THR A 44 -7.80 -13.81 -13.97
N PRO A 45 -6.86 -13.72 -14.93
CA PRO A 45 -6.40 -12.43 -15.47
C PRO A 45 -7.53 -11.53 -16.00
N GLN A 46 -8.58 -12.12 -16.56
CA GLN A 46 -9.76 -11.39 -17.04
C GLN A 46 -10.54 -10.72 -15.90
N LEU A 47 -10.69 -11.42 -14.77
CA LEU A 47 -11.36 -10.87 -13.59
C LEU A 47 -10.54 -9.73 -12.97
N ILE A 48 -9.22 -9.94 -12.83
CA ILE A 48 -8.29 -8.92 -12.31
C ILE A 48 -8.33 -7.67 -13.17
N ARG A 49 -8.30 -7.83 -14.51
CA ARG A 49 -8.41 -6.73 -15.47
C ARG A 49 -9.68 -5.92 -15.24
N HIS A 50 -10.83 -6.59 -15.15
CA HIS A 50 -12.12 -5.91 -14.94
C HIS A 50 -12.18 -5.19 -13.59
N TRP A 51 -11.67 -5.83 -12.54
CA TRP A 51 -11.67 -5.28 -11.19
C TRP A 51 -10.75 -4.06 -11.02
N LEU A 52 -9.59 -4.10 -11.66
CA LEU A 52 -8.59 -3.04 -11.60
C LEU A 52 -8.78 -1.97 -12.69
N GLY A 53 -9.72 -2.15 -13.61
CA GLY A 53 -9.97 -1.23 -14.71
C GLY A 53 -8.81 -1.15 -15.72
N LEU A 54 -8.05 -2.24 -15.87
CA LEU A 54 -6.92 -2.32 -16.80
C LEU A 54 -7.40 -2.61 -18.23
N SER A 55 -6.66 -2.15 -19.23
CA SER A 55 -6.86 -2.57 -20.61
C SER A 55 -6.33 -3.99 -20.84
N GLU A 56 -6.74 -4.62 -21.94
CA GLU A 56 -6.23 -5.94 -22.32
C GLU A 56 -4.73 -5.91 -22.66
N GLU A 57 -4.29 -4.84 -23.32
CA GLU A 57 -2.88 -4.57 -23.62
C GLU A 57 -2.08 -4.41 -22.33
N GLU A 58 -2.64 -3.70 -21.34
CA GLU A 58 -2.01 -3.50 -20.05
C GLU A 58 -1.81 -4.80 -19.29
N MET A 59 -2.87 -5.60 -19.19
CA MET A 59 -2.82 -6.89 -18.50
C MET A 59 -1.86 -7.88 -19.21
N SER A 60 -1.86 -7.90 -20.55
CA SER A 60 -0.94 -8.72 -21.34
C SER A 60 0.52 -8.31 -21.12
N ALA A 61 0.81 -7.01 -21.18
CA ALA A 61 2.16 -6.49 -20.94
C ALA A 61 2.66 -6.81 -19.52
N VAL A 62 1.79 -6.67 -18.50
CA VAL A 62 2.12 -7.05 -17.13
C VAL A 62 2.44 -8.54 -17.02
N THR A 63 1.58 -9.39 -17.58
CA THR A 63 1.77 -10.84 -17.52
C THR A 63 3.06 -11.25 -18.23
N ASN A 64 3.34 -10.68 -19.40
CA ASN A 64 4.58 -10.90 -20.13
C ASN A 64 5.82 -10.44 -19.35
N TYR A 65 5.74 -9.29 -18.68
CA TYR A 65 6.82 -8.79 -17.84
C TYR A 65 7.09 -9.71 -16.65
N ILE A 66 6.05 -10.14 -15.94
CA ILE A 66 6.17 -11.08 -14.81
C ILE A 66 6.79 -12.40 -15.29
N SER A 67 6.36 -12.94 -16.44
CA SER A 67 6.95 -14.16 -17.00
C SER A 67 8.41 -14.00 -17.43
N ALA A 68 8.78 -12.85 -18.01
CA ALA A 68 10.15 -12.58 -18.45
C ALA A 68 11.13 -12.37 -17.28
N HIS A 69 10.65 -11.78 -16.17
CA HIS A 69 11.46 -11.42 -15.01
C HIS A 69 11.10 -12.21 -13.74
N GLN A 70 10.55 -13.41 -13.88
CA GLN A 70 9.92 -14.15 -12.78
C GLN A 70 10.83 -14.31 -11.55
N SER A 71 12.09 -14.69 -11.74
CA SER A 71 13.04 -14.89 -10.64
C SER A 71 13.29 -13.62 -9.83
N GLU A 72 13.61 -12.52 -10.52
CA GLU A 72 13.91 -11.23 -9.90
C GLU A 72 12.66 -10.62 -9.25
N PHE A 73 11.52 -10.73 -9.93
CA PHE A 73 10.25 -10.24 -9.43
C PHE A 73 9.77 -10.99 -8.20
N GLU A 74 9.90 -12.32 -8.17
CA GLU A 74 9.48 -13.14 -7.02
C GLU A 74 10.34 -12.84 -5.78
N ALA A 75 11.64 -12.61 -5.97
CA ALA A 75 12.53 -12.20 -4.88
C ALA A 75 12.13 -10.82 -4.32
N GLU A 76 11.91 -9.82 -5.20
CA GLU A 76 11.45 -8.49 -4.78
C GLU A 76 10.07 -8.55 -4.11
N TYR A 77 9.15 -9.34 -4.66
CA TYR A 77 7.82 -9.57 -4.09
C TYR A 77 7.91 -10.14 -2.68
N ALA A 78 8.74 -11.16 -2.46
CA ALA A 78 8.92 -11.76 -1.13
C ALA A 78 9.45 -10.75 -0.10
N GLU A 79 10.38 -9.88 -0.49
CA GLU A 79 10.84 -8.80 0.38
C GLU A 79 9.74 -7.79 0.73
N VAL A 80 8.92 -7.40 -0.26
CA VAL A 80 7.81 -6.46 -0.07
C VAL A 80 6.76 -7.04 0.87
N VAL A 81 6.41 -8.32 0.70
CA VAL A 81 5.47 -9.02 1.60
C VAL A 81 6.01 -9.02 3.02
N LYS A 82 7.27 -9.39 3.23
CA LYS A 82 7.90 -9.40 4.55
C LYS A 82 7.87 -8.01 5.21
N LYS A 83 8.28 -6.96 4.49
CA LYS A 83 8.26 -5.57 4.98
C LYS A 83 6.83 -5.12 5.34
N ASN A 84 5.83 -5.54 4.56
CA ASN A 84 4.43 -5.25 4.87
C ASN A 84 3.97 -5.95 6.14
N GLU A 85 4.28 -7.24 6.32
CA GLU A 85 3.95 -7.97 7.55
C GLU A 85 4.59 -7.35 8.80
N GLU A 86 5.86 -6.93 8.70
CA GLU A 86 6.56 -6.24 9.79
C GLU A 86 5.90 -4.90 10.15
N ARG A 87 5.53 -4.10 9.14
CA ARG A 87 4.79 -2.85 9.32
C ARG A 87 3.43 -3.10 9.98
N GLU A 88 2.68 -4.08 9.49
CA GLU A 88 1.37 -4.43 10.04
C GLU A 88 1.47 -4.85 11.51
N LYS A 89 2.47 -5.66 11.88
CA LYS A 89 2.72 -6.04 13.28
C LYS A 89 3.02 -4.80 14.13
N PHE A 90 3.94 -3.96 13.69
CA PHE A 90 4.33 -2.74 14.39
C PHE A 90 3.13 -1.80 14.65
N TYR A 91 2.34 -1.51 13.62
CA TYR A 91 1.17 -0.64 13.77
C TYR A 91 0.06 -1.28 14.60
N ARG A 92 -0.14 -2.60 14.50
CA ARG A 92 -1.10 -3.34 15.33
C ARG A 92 -0.72 -3.30 16.81
N GLU A 93 0.55 -3.51 17.14
CA GLU A 93 1.05 -3.42 18.51
C GLU A 93 0.88 -2.01 19.07
N ARG A 94 1.21 -0.99 18.27
CA ARG A 94 1.02 0.41 18.66
C ARG A 94 -0.47 0.75 18.87
N ALA A 95 -1.34 0.27 17.99
CA ALA A 95 -2.78 0.47 18.12
C ALA A 95 -3.33 -0.19 19.39
N ARG A 96 -2.86 -1.42 19.71
CA ARG A 96 -3.20 -2.10 20.97
C ARG A 96 -2.72 -1.31 22.18
N ALA A 97 -1.48 -0.83 22.16
CA ALA A 97 -0.91 -0.03 23.26
C ALA A 97 -1.72 1.25 23.52
N VAL A 98 -2.12 1.96 22.46
CA VAL A 98 -3.00 3.14 22.57
C VAL A 98 -4.36 2.76 23.15
N GLN A 99 -4.96 1.66 22.69
CA GLN A 99 -6.27 1.19 23.15
C GLN A 99 -6.28 0.76 24.62
N THR A 100 -5.19 0.15 25.10
CA THR A 100 -5.03 -0.25 26.50
C THR A 100 -4.51 0.88 27.40
N SER A 101 -4.04 1.99 26.82
CA SER A 101 -3.54 3.10 27.62
C SER A 101 -4.69 3.78 28.38
N THR A 102 -4.53 3.90 29.69
CA THR A 102 -5.40 4.70 30.56
C THR A 102 -4.96 6.16 30.63
N VAL A 103 -3.92 6.51 29.86
CA VAL A 103 -3.34 7.86 29.79
C VAL A 103 -4.38 8.78 29.16
N LYS A 104 -5.02 9.59 29.99
CA LYS A 104 -5.87 10.66 29.51
C LYS A 104 -4.99 11.66 28.75
N PRO A 105 -5.43 12.17 27.59
CA PRO A 105 -4.71 13.23 26.92
C PRO A 105 -4.53 14.39 27.90
N ASN A 106 -3.37 15.04 27.90
CA ASN A 106 -3.19 16.27 28.66
C ASN A 106 -3.90 17.41 27.92
N LEU A 107 -5.22 17.49 28.10
CA LEU A 107 -6.04 18.53 27.48
C LEU A 107 -5.85 19.84 28.24
N ALA A 108 -5.61 20.92 27.50
CA ALA A 108 -5.76 22.26 28.06
C ALA A 108 -7.19 22.45 28.59
N PRO A 109 -7.40 23.27 29.63
CA PRO A 109 -8.71 23.44 30.26
C PRO A 109 -9.80 23.84 29.25
N GLU A 110 -9.47 24.65 28.25
CA GLU A 110 -10.37 25.04 27.16
C GLU A 110 -10.82 23.85 26.29
N GLN A 111 -9.90 22.93 25.98
CA GLN A 111 -10.19 21.75 25.18
C GLN A 111 -11.05 20.73 25.95
N ALA A 112 -10.88 20.64 27.27
CA ALA A 112 -11.69 19.79 28.12
C ALA A 112 -13.17 20.25 28.14
N ILE A 113 -13.41 21.56 28.17
CA ILE A 113 -14.75 22.14 28.08
C ILE A 113 -15.39 21.83 26.71
N ALA A 114 -14.63 22.01 25.62
CA ALA A 114 -15.11 21.68 24.28
C ALA A 114 -15.47 20.20 24.13
N LEU A 115 -14.64 19.30 24.68
CA LEU A 115 -14.89 17.86 24.69
C LEU A 115 -16.16 17.52 25.48
N ALA A 116 -16.35 18.11 26.66
CA ALA A 116 -17.54 17.90 27.49
C ALA A 116 -18.81 18.33 26.77
N ARG A 117 -18.78 19.47 26.06
CA ARG A 117 -19.89 19.95 25.25
C ARG A 117 -20.21 19.00 24.09
N LEU A 118 -19.18 18.50 23.40
CA LEU A 118 -19.32 17.49 22.34
C LEU A 118 -19.92 16.17 22.86
N GLN A 119 -19.50 15.71 24.03
CA GLN A 119 -20.05 14.51 24.67
C GLN A 119 -21.51 14.69 25.08
N ALA A 120 -21.88 15.86 25.61
CA ALA A 120 -23.26 16.19 25.92
C ALA A 120 -24.14 16.17 24.66
N LEU A 121 -23.67 16.74 23.55
CA LEU A 121 -24.38 16.74 22.27
C LEU A 121 -24.61 15.32 21.72
N LYS A 122 -23.59 14.46 21.77
CA LYS A 122 -23.71 13.04 21.40
C LYS A 122 -24.74 12.31 22.25
N ARG A 123 -24.78 12.55 23.56
CA ARG A 123 -25.78 11.95 24.47
C ARG A 123 -27.21 12.42 24.19
N THR A 124 -27.37 13.67 23.76
CA THR A 124 -28.69 14.23 23.42
C THR A 124 -29.19 13.87 22.02
N GLY A 125 -28.43 13.09 21.23
CA GLY A 125 -28.85 12.64 19.89
C GLY A 125 -28.99 13.76 18.86
N LYS A 126 -28.32 14.91 19.05
CA LYS A 126 -28.32 16.01 18.08
C LYS A 126 -27.37 15.81 16.88
N TYR A 127 -26.83 14.60 16.73
CA TYR A 127 -26.06 14.10 15.60
C TYR A 127 -26.27 12.60 15.45
#